data_AF-A0A915JUC5-F1
#
_entry.id   AF-A0A915JUC5-F1
#
_cell.length_a   1.000
_cell.length_b   1.000
_cell.length_c   1.000
_cell.angle_alpha   90.00
_cell.angle_beta   90.00
_cell.angle_gamma   90.00
#
_symmetry.space_group_name_H-M   'P 1'
#
loop_
_entity.id
_entity.type
_entity.pdbx_description
1 polymer ?
#
loop_
_entity_poly.entity_id
_entity_poly.type
_entity_poly.pdbx_seq_one_letter_code
_entity_poly.pdbx_strand_id
1 'polypeptide(L)'
;MQQQGVLALQEIRRYQRTTECLIRRAPFCRLVREIMMKFKSDARIQVFAVEALQQAAEAYITGLFEDTNLCAIHAKRVTIMPKDIHLARRIRGEI
;
A
#
# COMPACT_ATOMS: atom_id res chain seq x y z
N MET A 1 16.01 17.08 -21.46
CA MET A 1 15.46 17.44 -20.14
C MET A 1 14.07 16.84 -20.02
N GLN A 2 13.86 15.84 -19.17
CA GLN A 2 12.51 15.31 -18.93
C GLN A 2 11.74 16.28 -18.02
N GLN A 3 10.52 16.65 -18.42
CA GLN A 3 9.61 17.45 -17.60
C GLN A 3 9.26 16.70 -16.31
N GLN A 4 9.17 17.43 -15.21
CA GLN A 4 8.70 16.90 -13.92
C GLN A 4 7.31 16.27 -14.11
N GLY A 5 7.14 15.01 -13.70
CA GLY A 5 5.88 14.26 -13.80
C GLY A 5 5.81 13.23 -14.95
N VAL A 6 6.63 13.33 -16.00
CA VAL A 6 6.61 12.36 -17.11
C VAL A 6 7.04 10.95 -16.64
N LEU A 7 8.11 10.88 -15.84
CA LEU A 7 8.59 9.62 -15.26
C LEU A 7 7.56 9.00 -14.31
N ALA A 8 6.93 9.82 -13.45
CA ALA A 8 5.90 9.36 -12.53
C ALA A 8 4.69 8.76 -13.27
N LEU A 9 4.25 9.39 -14.38
CA LEU A 9 3.17 8.85 -15.21
C LEU A 9 3.55 7.54 -15.91
N GLN A 10 4.82 7.38 -16.29
CA GLN A 10 5.32 6.12 -16.86
C GLN A 10 5.35 5.01 -15.81
N GLU A 11 5.78 5.31 -14.58
CA GLU A 11 5.78 4.38 -13.46
C GLU A 11 4.37 3.92 -13.10
N ILE A 12 3.41 4.85 -12.99
CA ILE A 12 2.00 4.54 -12.73
C ILE A 12 1.47 3.56 -13.77
N ARG A 13 1.68 3.84 -15.06
CA ARG A 13 1.23 2.95 -16.16
C ARG A 13 1.90 1.59 -16.13
N ARG A 14 3.18 1.53 -15.73
CA ARG A 14 3.91 0.27 -15.60
C ARG A 14 3.32 -0.58 -14.49
N TYR A 15 3.17 -0.02 -13.29
CA TYR A 15 2.69 -0.75 -12.12
C TYR A 15 1.21 -1.11 -12.19
N GLN A 16 0.38 -0.32 -12.88
CA GLN A 16 -1.02 -0.68 -13.13
C GLN A 16 -1.20 -1.84 -14.12
N ARG A 17 -0.18 -2.17 -14.92
CA ARG A 17 -0.22 -3.30 -15.88
C ARG A 17 0.30 -4.61 -15.29
N THR A 18 1.09 -4.55 -14.22
CA THR A 18 1.66 -5.72 -13.57
C THR A 18 0.90 -6.04 -12.30
N THR A 19 1.02 -7.28 -11.84
CA THR A 19 0.39 -7.76 -10.60
C THR A 19 1.42 -8.30 -9.62
N GLU A 20 2.71 -8.02 -9.88
CA GLU A 20 3.80 -8.42 -8.99
C GLU A 20 3.75 -7.63 -7.69
N CYS A 21 4.08 -8.29 -6.58
CA CYS A 21 4.17 -7.62 -5.29
C CYS A 21 5.34 -6.62 -5.30
N LEU A 22 5.07 -5.38 -4.91
CA LEU A 22 6.02 -4.27 -4.94
C LEU A 22 6.89 -4.22 -3.69
N ILE A 23 6.39 -4.73 -2.56
CA ILE A 23 7.15 -4.79 -1.32
C ILE A 23 8.11 -5.99 -1.39
N ARG A 24 9.37 -5.78 -0.99
CA ARG A 24 10.32 -6.90 -0.93
C ARG A 24 9.84 -7.94 0.10
N ARG A 25 9.79 -9.21 -0.32
CA ARG A 25 9.28 -10.32 0.51
C ARG A 25 10.03 -10.52 1.83
N ALA A 26 11.36 -10.35 1.84
CA ALA A 26 12.18 -10.56 3.04
C ALA A 26 11.86 -9.58 4.19
N PRO A 27 11.84 -8.25 3.99
CA PRO A 27 11.42 -7.32 5.04
C PRO A 27 9.95 -7.49 5.42
N PHE A 28 9.05 -7.77 4.47
CA PHE A 28 7.64 -8.04 4.79
C PHE A 28 7.50 -9.26 5.72
N CYS A 29 8.19 -10.36 5.42
CA CYS A 29 8.20 -11.55 6.25
C CYS A 29 8.74 -11.27 7.68
N ARG A 30 9.78 -10.44 7.81
CA ARG A 30 10.29 -10.02 9.13
C ARG A 30 9.23 -9.23 9.92
N LEU A 31 8.55 -8.29 9.27
CA LEU A 31 7.48 -7.51 9.90
C LEU A 31 6.31 -8.39 10.36
N VAL A 32 5.87 -9.32 9.50
CA VAL A 32 4.81 -10.27 9.86
C VAL A 32 5.21 -11.08 11.09
N ARG A 33 6.44 -11.60 11.15
CA ARG A 33 6.94 -12.35 12.32
C ARG A 33 7.00 -11.49 13.57
N GLU A 34 7.50 -10.26 13.47
CA GLU A 34 7.57 -9.33 14.59
C GLU A 34 6.18 -9.05 15.18
N ILE A 35 5.19 -8.80 14.33
CA ILE A 35 3.80 -8.58 14.75
C ILE A 35 3.22 -9.85 15.38
N MET A 36 3.41 -11.00 14.73
CA MET A 36 2.90 -12.28 15.22
C MET A 36 3.47 -12.67 16.59
N MET A 37 4.74 -12.38 16.86
CA MET A 37 5.37 -12.64 18.16
C MET A 37 4.70 -11.88 19.31
N LYS A 38 4.04 -10.74 19.04
CA LYS A 38 3.26 -9.98 20.04
C LYS A 38 1.98 -10.70 20.46
N PHE A 39 1.48 -11.64 19.63
CA PHE A 39 0.27 -12.42 19.91
C PHE A 39 0.58 -13.85 20.35
N LYS A 40 1.59 -14.49 19.74
CA LYS A 40 2.00 -15.86 20.04
C LYS A 40 3.47 -16.08 19.68
N SER A 41 4.32 -16.27 20.69
CA SER A 41 5.79 -16.41 20.55
C SER A 41 6.24 -17.63 19.74
N ASP A 42 5.55 -18.77 19.88
CA ASP A 42 5.93 -20.05 19.23
C ASP A 42 5.14 -20.35 17.94
N ALA A 43 4.58 -19.34 17.29
CA ALA A 43 3.82 -19.53 16.07
C ALA A 43 4.74 -19.80 14.86
N ARG A 44 4.48 -20.90 14.15
CA ARG A 44 5.06 -21.16 12.82
C ARG A 44 4.15 -20.59 11.74
N ILE A 45 4.75 -20.09 10.66
CA ILE A 45 4.03 -19.48 9.54
C ILE A 45 4.29 -20.31 8.29
N GLN A 46 3.22 -20.71 7.60
CA GLN A 46 3.32 -21.34 6.30
C GLN A 46 3.79 -20.33 5.26
N VAL A 47 4.58 -20.78 4.28
CA VAL A 47 5.11 -19.92 3.21
C VAL A 47 3.98 -19.19 2.46
N PHE A 48 2.94 -19.92 2.06
CA PHE A 48 1.76 -19.36 1.38
C PHE A 48 0.96 -18.37 2.25
N ALA A 49 1.01 -18.50 3.58
CA ALA A 49 0.33 -17.55 4.46
C ALA A 49 1.00 -16.16 4.42
N VAL A 50 2.34 -16.12 4.32
CA VAL A 50 3.06 -14.84 4.15
C VAL A 50 2.71 -14.19 2.81
N GLU A 51 2.57 -14.98 1.75
CA GLU A 51 2.20 -14.49 0.42
C GLU A 51 0.77 -13.95 0.39
N ALA A 52 -0.18 -14.66 1.01
CA ALA A 52 -1.56 -14.19 1.13
C ALA A 52 -1.65 -12.88 1.93
N LEU A 53 -0.92 -12.77 3.05
CA LEU A 53 -0.84 -11.53 3.84
C LEU A 53 -0.24 -10.39 3.02
N GLN A 54 0.80 -10.68 2.22
CA GLN A 54 1.44 -9.68 1.39
C GLN A 54 0.51 -9.16 0.30
N GLN A 55 -0.16 -10.05 -0.43
CA GLN A 55 -1.12 -9.68 -1.46
C GLN A 55 -2.27 -8.85 -0.88
N ALA A 56 -2.83 -9.27 0.25
CA ALA A 56 -3.91 -8.54 0.91
C ALA A 56 -3.47 -7.14 1.38
N ALA A 57 -2.28 -7.04 1.98
CA ALA A 57 -1.74 -5.76 2.45
C ALA A 57 -1.49 -4.78 1.30
N GLU A 58 -0.87 -5.24 0.21
CA GLU A 58 -0.59 -4.40 -0.95
C GLU A 58 -1.87 -3.99 -1.70
N ALA A 59 -2.84 -4.90 -1.84
CA ALA A 59 -4.14 -4.56 -2.42
C ALA A 59 -4.87 -3.49 -1.59
N TYR A 60 -4.87 -3.64 -0.27
CA TYR A 60 -5.47 -2.66 0.64
C TYR A 60 -4.80 -1.29 0.53
N ILE A 61 -3.46 -1.24 0.59
CA ILE A 61 -2.70 0.02 0.49
C ILE A 61 -2.92 0.68 -0.87
N THR A 62 -2.95 -0.09 -1.96
CA THR A 62 -3.19 0.43 -3.32
C THR A 62 -4.57 1.09 -3.41
N GLY A 63 -5.62 0.39 -2.95
CA GLY A 63 -6.97 0.97 -2.93
C GLY A 63 -7.07 2.19 -2.01
N LEU A 64 -6.36 2.21 -0.88
CA LEU A 64 -6.32 3.39 -0.01
C LEU A 64 -5.64 4.57 -0.70
N PHE A 65 -4.58 4.34 -1.48
CA PHE A 65 -3.93 5.40 -2.25
C PHE A 65 -4.79 5.93 -3.39
N GLU A 66 -5.62 5.10 -4.01
CA GLU A 66 -6.62 5.54 -4.99
C GLU A 66 -7.60 6.55 -4.38
N ASP A 67 -8.19 6.22 -3.22
CA ASP A 67 -9.11 7.11 -2.52
C ASP A 67 -8.42 8.37 -2.00
N THR A 68 -7.19 8.23 -1.50
CA THR A 68 -6.36 9.35 -1.05
C THR A 68 -6.09 10.31 -2.22
N ASN A 69 -5.81 9.77 -3.41
CA ASN A 69 -5.60 10.58 -4.60
C ASN A 69 -6.88 11.31 -5.03
N LEU A 70 -8.06 10.65 -4.95
CA LEU A 70 -9.35 11.30 -5.17
C LEU A 70 -9.59 12.46 -4.19
N CYS A 71 -9.22 12.29 -2.92
CA CYS A 71 -9.31 13.36 -1.91
C CYS A 71 -8.37 14.54 -2.23
N ALA A 72 -7.15 14.27 -2.70
CA ALA A 72 -6.22 15.32 -3.11
C ALA A 72 -6.74 16.10 -4.32
N ILE A 73 -7.29 15.40 -5.33
CA ILE A 73 -7.90 16.00 -6.52
C ILE A 73 -9.13 16.84 -6.13
N HIS A 74 -9.98 16.33 -5.25
CA HIS A 74 -11.14 17.07 -4.72
C HIS A 74 -10.70 18.39 -4.06
N ALA A 75 -9.56 18.38 -3.37
CA ALA A 75 -8.94 19.56 -2.77
C ALA A 75 -8.08 20.40 -3.73
N LYS A 76 -8.22 20.21 -5.06
CA LYS A 76 -7.49 20.92 -6.13
C LYS A 76 -5.96 20.81 -6.03
N ARG A 77 -5.45 19.66 -5.56
CA ARG A 77 -4.02 19.35 -5.47
C ARG A 77 -3.67 18.10 -6.27
N VAL A 78 -2.39 17.97 -6.58
CA VAL A 78 -1.82 16.76 -7.21
C VAL A 78 -1.03 15.92 -6.19
N THR A 79 -0.37 16.56 -5.23
CA THR A 79 0.38 15.86 -4.18
C THR A 79 -0.56 15.41 -3.06
N ILE A 80 -0.59 14.09 -2.81
CA ILE A 80 -1.26 13.50 -1.66
C ILE A 80 -0.58 13.90 -0.35
N MET A 81 -1.36 14.11 0.70
CA MET A 81 -0.90 14.52 2.02
C MET A 81 -1.51 13.63 3.11
N PRO A 82 -0.93 13.59 4.33
CA PRO A 82 -1.50 12.79 5.41
C PRO A 82 -2.99 13.09 5.67
N LYS A 83 -3.43 14.35 5.57
CA LYS A 83 -4.85 14.72 5.72
C LYS A 83 -5.79 14.02 4.73
N ASP A 84 -5.31 13.70 3.53
CA ASP A 84 -6.10 13.00 2.52
C ASP A 84 -6.29 11.52 2.91
N ILE A 85 -5.25 10.90 3.48
CA ILE A 85 -5.33 9.52 4.00
C ILE A 85 -6.31 9.46 5.17
N HIS A 86 -6.20 10.40 6.12
CA HIS A 86 -7.12 10.43 7.27
C HIS A 86 -8.57 10.59 6.83
N LEU A 87 -8.83 11.46 5.84
CA LEU A 87 -10.17 11.64 5.28
C LEU A 87 -10.66 10.37 4.58
N ALA A 88 -9.84 9.74 3.74
CA ALA A 88 -10.19 8.50 3.05
C ALA A 88 -10.54 7.38 4.03
N ARG A 89 -9.72 7.17 5.07
CA ARG A 89 -9.98 6.17 6.12
C ARG A 89 -11.25 6.47 6.93
N ARG A 90 -11.52 7.75 7.19
CA ARG A 90 -12.74 8.19 7.88
C ARG A 90 -13.99 7.89 7.05
N ILE A 91 -13.95 8.13 5.74
CA ILE A 91 -15.07 7.84 4.83
C ILE A 91 -15.28 6.33 4.68
N ARG A 92 -14.20 5.54 4.68
CA ARG A 92 -14.27 4.07 4.67
C ARG A 92 -14.84 3.45 5.96
N GLY A 93 -14.98 4.23 7.03
CA GLY A 93 -15.47 3.73 8.33
C GLY A 93 -14.45 2.93 9.13
N GLU A 94 -13.15 3.10 8.84
CA GLU A 94 -12.07 2.41 9.57
C GLU A 94 -11.64 3.13 10.85
N ILE A 95 -12.15 4.35 11.08
CA ILE A 95 -11.87 5.25 12.21
C ILE A 95 -13.17 5.87 12.70
#